data_AF-A0A820Z270-F1
#
_entry.id   AF-A0A820Z270-F1
#
_cell.length_a   1.000
_cell.length_b   1.000
_cell.length_c   1.000
_cell.angle_alpha   90.00
_cell.angle_beta   90.00
_cell.angle_gamma   90.00
#
_symmetry.space_group_name_H-M   'P 1'
#
loop_
_entity.id
_entity.type
_entity.pdbx_description
1 polymer ?
#
loop_
_entity_poly.entity_id
_entity_poly.type
_entity_poly.pdbx_seq_one_letter_code
_entity_poly.pdbx_strand_id
1 'polypeptide(L)' 'LCGMQCVGNLKGRISKLKWKWDAKFRCDGRAPGIEGRDTKLSRNGAMEWAIQDFLTKAFSSGSISAQDFQC' A
#
# COMPACT_ATOMS: atom_id res chain seq x y z
N LEU A 1 4.82 2.27 -9.42
CA LEU A 1 6.09 1.59 -9.74
C LEU A 1 6.21 1.56 -11.25
N CYS A 2 7.31 2.08 -11.77
CA CYS A 2 7.45 2.34 -13.19
C CYS A 2 7.18 1.13 -14.07
N GLY A 3 6.23 1.27 -15.00
CA GLY A 3 5.86 0.22 -15.95
C GLY A 3 5.15 -1.00 -15.35
N MET A 4 4.72 -0.95 -14.08
CA MET A 4 4.12 -2.10 -13.40
C MET A 4 2.72 -1.81 -12.86
N GLN A 5 1.87 -2.83 -12.97
CA GLN A 5 0.52 -2.77 -12.44
C GLN A 5 0.56 -2.93 -10.91
N CYS A 6 0.05 -1.90 -10.23
CA CYS A 6 -0.19 -1.94 -8.80
C CYS A 6 -1.68 -1.99 -8.52
N VAL A 7 -2.05 -2.71 -7.47
CA VAL A 7 -3.44 -2.89 -7.05
C VAL A 7 -3.60 -2.32 -5.65
N GLY A 8 -4.42 -1.28 -5.54
CA GLY A 8 -4.90 -0.73 -4.28
C GLY A 8 -6.31 -1.24 -4.00
N ASN A 9 -6.47 -1.97 -2.90
CA ASN A 9 -7.78 -2.42 -2.41
C ASN A 9 -8.18 -1.60 -1.19
N LEU A 10 -9.44 -1.17 -1.16
CA LEU A 10 -9.99 -0.41 -0.04
C LEU A 10 -11.30 -1.06 0.40
N LYS A 11 -11.40 -1.36 1.70
CA LYS A 11 -12.61 -1.94 2.29
C LYS A 11 -13.07 -1.09 3.46
N GLY A 12 -14.32 -0.64 3.40
CA GLY A 12 -14.96 0.00 4.54
C GLY A 12 -15.34 -1.05 5.59
N ARG A 13 -15.12 -0.77 6.87
CA ARG A 13 -15.63 -1.57 7.97
C ARG A 13 -16.04 -0.74 9.17
N ILE A 14 -17.03 -1.23 9.91
CA ILE A 14 -17.41 -0.65 11.20
C ILE A 14 -16.58 -1.33 12.28
N SER A 15 -15.91 -0.54 13.12
CA SER A 15 -15.11 -1.03 14.25
C SER A 15 -15.36 -0.15 15.47
N LYS A 16 -15.81 -0.75 16.57
CA LYS A 16 -16.10 -0.03 17.84
C LYS A 16 -16.93 1.25 17.58
N LEU A 17 -18.05 1.11 16.85
CA LEU A 17 -18.98 2.19 16.48
C LEU A 17 -18.41 3.30 15.58
N LYS A 18 -17.19 3.14 15.03
CA LYS A 18 -16.61 4.08 14.07
C LYS A 18 -16.45 3.43 12.71
N TRP A 19 -16.79 4.17 11.65
CA TRP A 19 -16.45 3.77 10.29
C TRP A 19 -14.95 3.92 10.07
N LYS A 20 -14.32 2.87 9.56
CA LYS A 20 -12.89 2.83 9.23
C LYS A 20 -12.72 2.30 7.81
N TRP A 21 -11.61 2.68 7.20
CA TRP A 21 -11.17 2.19 5.90
C TRP A 21 -9.92 1.36 6.09
N ASP A 22 -10.02 0.08 5.74
CA ASP A 22 -8.89 -0.83 5.64
C ASP A 22 -8.35 -0.77 4.21
N ALA A 23 -7.11 -0.33 4.05
CA ALA A 23 -6.43 -0.27 2.76
C ALA A 23 -5.37 -1.36 2.68
N LYS A 24 -5.23 -1.93 1.48
CA LYS A 24 -4.13 -2.82 1.11
C LYS A 24 -3.55 -2.36 -0.22
N PHE A 25 -2.23 -2.32 -0.32
CA PHE A 25 -1.53 -1.96 -1.54
C PHE A 25 -0.46 -2.99 -1.87
N ARG A 26 -0.40 -3.42 -3.13
CA ARG A 26 0.62 -4.32 -3.64
C ARG A 26 0.92 -4.01 -5.10
N CYS A 27 2.09 -4.40 -5.58
CA CYS A 27 2.41 -4.36 -7.00
C CYS A 27 2.71 -5.76 -7.50
N ASP A 28 2.02 -6.17 -8.55
CA ASP A 28 2.23 -7.48 -9.13
C ASP A 28 3.48 -7.42 -10.03
N GLY A 29 4.39 -8.39 -9.88
CA GLY A 29 5.66 -8.46 -10.63
C GLY A 29 6.90 -7.92 -9.92
N ARG A 30 6.77 -7.03 -8.91
CA ARG A 30 7.91 -6.52 -8.11
C ARG A 30 7.56 -6.42 -6.65
N ALA A 31 8.52 -6.76 -5.79
CA ALA A 31 8.28 -7.02 -4.37
C ALA A 31 7.22 -8.13 -4.15
N PRO A 32 7.38 -9.31 -4.79
CA PRO A 32 6.41 -10.39 -4.68
C PRO A 32 6.22 -10.80 -3.21
N GLY A 33 4.95 -10.90 -2.79
CA GLY A 33 4.60 -11.22 -1.41
C GLY A 33 4.66 -10.04 -0.43
N ILE A 34 5.14 -8.86 -0.87
CA ILE A 34 5.12 -7.65 -0.04
C ILE A 34 3.83 -6.89 -0.28
N GLU A 35 3.15 -6.59 0.80
CA GLU A 35 1.95 -5.76 0.80
C GLU A 35 2.03 -4.71 1.91
N GLY A 36 1.57 -3.52 1.55
CA GLY A 36 1.33 -2.44 2.47
C GLY A 36 -0.09 -2.47 2.99
N ARG A 37 -0.29 -2.19 4.28
CA ARG A 37 -1.60 -2.23 4.93
C ARG A 37 -1.71 -1.12 5.96
N ASP A 38 -2.81 -0.37 5.92
CA ASP A 38 -3.16 0.56 7.00
C ASP A 38 -4.69 0.64 7.16
N THR A 39 -5.12 1.04 8.36
CA THR A 39 -6.51 1.30 8.71
C THR A 39 -6.64 2.73 9.25
N LYS A 40 -7.37 3.60 8.55
CA LYS A 40 -7.64 4.99 8.98
C LYS A 40 -9.13 5.32 8.95
N LEU A 41 -9.51 6.45 9.56
CA LEU A 41 -10.87 6.99 9.49
C LEU A 41 -11.17 7.63 8.12
N SER A 42 -10.15 8.20 7.48
CA SER A 42 -10.26 8.78 6.14
C SER A 42 -9.89 7.75 5.07
N ARG A 43 -10.60 7.80 3.94
CA ARG A 43 -10.34 6.94 2.77
C ARG A 43 -8.95 7.19 2.19
N ASN A 44 -8.61 8.45 1.94
CA ASN A 44 -7.33 8.83 1.35
C ASN A 44 -6.18 8.48 2.30
N GLY A 45 -6.32 8.80 3.59
CA GLY A 45 -5.30 8.48 4.58
C GLY A 45 -5.04 6.97 4.69
N ALA A 46 -6.08 6.12 4.63
CA ALA A 46 -5.86 4.68 4.64
C ALA A 46 -4.99 4.24 3.44
N MET A 47 -5.29 4.75 2.24
CA MET A 47 -4.55 4.38 1.03
C MET A 47 -3.12 4.94 1.00
N GLU A 48 -2.93 6.22 1.34
CA GLU A 48 -1.61 6.87 1.39
C GLU A 48 -0.67 6.12 2.34
N TRP A 49 -1.16 5.79 3.54
CA TRP A 49 -0.37 5.07 4.52
C TRP A 49 -0.13 3.61 4.13
N ALA A 50 -1.09 2.95 3.47
CA ALA A 50 -0.87 1.61 2.93
C ALA A 50 0.18 1.62 1.81
N ILE A 51 0.20 2.65 0.95
CA ILE A 51 1.27 2.82 -0.05
C ILE A 51 2.60 3.03 0.67
N GLN A 52 2.66 3.93 1.65
CA GLN A 52 3.90 4.22 2.39
C GLN A 52 4.45 2.97 3.09
N ASP A 53 3.59 2.18 3.75
CA ASP A 53 3.95 0.91 4.38
C ASP A 53 4.49 -0.10 3.36
N PHE A 54 3.87 -0.21 2.18
CA PHE A 54 4.39 -1.03 1.09
C PHE A 54 5.79 -0.57 0.66
N LEU A 55 5.97 0.73 0.43
CA LEU A 55 7.25 1.30 0.00
C LEU A 55 8.33 1.02 1.05
N THR A 56 8.06 1.26 2.33
CA THR A 56 9.00 0.99 3.41
C THR A 56 9.41 -0.48 3.45
N LYS A 57 8.45 -1.41 3.40
CA LYS A 57 8.74 -2.85 3.39
C LYS A 57 9.53 -3.27 2.16
N ALA A 58 9.08 -2.82 0.99
CA ALA A 58 9.71 -3.16 -0.27
C ALA A 58 11.14 -2.62 -0.35
N PHE A 59 11.40 -1.38 0.10
CA PHE A 59 12.74 -0.81 0.21
C PHE A 59 13.61 -1.59 1.20
N SER A 60 13.09 -1.90 2.40
CA SER A 60 13.83 -2.66 3.42
C SER A 60 14.20 -4.07 2.97
N SER A 61 13.38 -4.68 2.10
CA SER A 61 13.63 -6.00 1.53
C SER A 61 14.60 -5.98 0.35
N GLY A 62 15.00 -4.79 -0.14
CA GLY A 62 15.77 -4.63 -1.37
C GLY A 62 14.98 -4.92 -2.66
N SER A 63 13.66 -5.14 -2.58
CA SER A 63 12.81 -5.45 -3.73
C SER A 63 12.55 -4.25 -4.65
N ILE A 64 12.69 -3.03 -4.10
CA ILE A 64 12.62 -1.79 -4.86
C ILE A 64 13.79 -0.88 -4.51
N SER A 65 14.25 -0.10 -5.48
CA SER A 65 15.30 0.91 -5.34
C SER A 65 14.78 2.27 -5.81
N ALA A 66 15.54 3.34 -5.53
CA ALA A 66 15.18 4.69 -5.95
C ALA A 66 14.99 4.82 -7.48
N GLN A 67 15.62 3.96 -8.27
CA GLN A 67 15.49 3.94 -9.73
C GLN A 67 14.11 3.45 -10.18
N ASP A 68 13.39 2.68 -9.37
CA ASP A 68 12.05 2.17 -9.70
C ASP A 68 10.95 3.25 -9.65
N PHE A 69 11.32 4.45 -9.22
CA PHE A 69 10.50 5.67 -9.18
C PHE A 69 10.89 6.67 -10.26
N GLN A 70 11.96 6.42 -11.04
CA GLN A 70 12.51 7.32 -12.05
C GLN A 70 12.15 6.88 -13.47
N CYS A 71 10.85 6.78 -13.71
CA CYS A 71 10.24 6.98 -15.02
C CYS A 71 9.44 8.28 -14.97
#